data_AF-A0A537IHH4-F1
#
_entry.id   AF-A0A537IHH4-F1
#
_cell.length_a   1.000
_cell.length_b   1.000
_cell.length_c   1.000
_cell.angle_alpha   90.00
_cell.angle_beta   90.00
_cell.angle_gamma   90.00
#
_symmetry.space_group_name_H-M   'P 1'
#
loop_
_entity.id
_entity.type
_entity.pdbx_description
1 polymer ?
#
loop_
_entity_poly.entity_id
_entity_poly.type
_entity_poly.pdbx_seq_one_letter_code
_entity_poly.pdbx_strand_id
1 'polypeptide(L)'
;MNLKPAVLFSVFVFLIIQESPAQVKYSRVNVDTQLKDTFSFDQQWDYSWDIFKDDSTGEFIKASDQPLVPADTAHLFFTAKCSTNVQGGYEIRYCFADKDGSDIVLTFSDGLPGYASEYYIYIKGDSFSFKPRTIYPAPPMRGEKTSYRITKQKLVLNRDVYSEGEIIVGYVDISFLEIVSAPGHKTVQHPRYLRGYIKTPLKNKNNPGTQ
;
A
#
# COMPACT_ATOMS: atom_id res chain seq x y z
N MET A 1 -20.16 -17.10 -53.03
CA MET A 1 -19.50 -17.36 -51.73
C MET A 1 -18.87 -16.07 -51.26
N ASN A 2 -19.49 -15.37 -50.31
CA ASN A 2 -18.95 -14.14 -49.72
C ASN A 2 -18.68 -14.41 -48.24
N LEU A 3 -17.40 -14.63 -47.89
CA LEU A 3 -16.96 -14.62 -46.50
C LEU A 3 -16.92 -13.17 -46.01
N LYS A 4 -17.69 -12.85 -44.97
CA LYS A 4 -17.50 -11.62 -44.20
C LYS A 4 -16.43 -11.86 -43.13
N PRO A 5 -15.45 -10.96 -42.94
CA PRO A 5 -14.53 -11.05 -41.82
C PRO A 5 -15.24 -10.60 -40.55
N ALA A 6 -15.33 -11.48 -39.56
CA ALA A 6 -15.75 -11.12 -38.22
C ALA A 6 -14.58 -10.39 -37.54
N VAL A 7 -14.71 -9.08 -37.36
CA VAL A 7 -13.80 -8.27 -36.55
C VAL A 7 -14.04 -8.66 -35.09
N LEU A 8 -13.07 -9.36 -34.50
CA LEU A 8 -13.03 -9.64 -33.07
C LEU A 8 -12.69 -8.31 -32.35
N PHE A 9 -13.68 -7.69 -31.73
CA PHE A 9 -13.45 -6.58 -30.80
C PHE A 9 -12.97 -7.16 -29.47
N SER A 10 -11.66 -7.11 -29.21
CA SER A 10 -11.13 -7.31 -27.86
C SER A 10 -11.60 -6.17 -26.97
N VAL A 11 -12.56 -6.46 -26.09
CA VAL A 11 -13.00 -5.54 -25.05
C VAL A 11 -11.94 -5.55 -23.96
N PHE A 12 -11.08 -4.53 -23.93
CA PHE A 12 -10.29 -4.20 -22.75
C PHE A 12 -11.25 -3.77 -21.64
N VAL A 13 -11.42 -4.61 -20.62
CA VAL A 13 -12.13 -4.24 -19.40
C VAL A 13 -11.22 -3.27 -18.65
N PHE A 14 -11.45 -1.97 -18.83
CA PHE A 14 -10.91 -0.95 -17.94
C PHE A 14 -11.53 -1.17 -16.56
N LEU A 15 -10.72 -1.60 -15.59
CA LEU A 15 -11.05 -1.52 -14.16
C LEU A 15 -11.24 -0.03 -13.84
N ILE A 16 -12.49 0.43 -13.81
CA ILE A 16 -12.84 1.77 -13.33
C ILE A 16 -12.65 1.75 -11.81
N ILE A 17 -11.52 2.27 -11.36
CA ILE A 17 -11.29 2.57 -9.94
C ILE A 17 -12.20 3.75 -9.58
N GLN A 18 -13.35 3.48 -8.97
CA GLN A 18 -14.17 4.53 -8.38
C GLN A 18 -13.49 5.05 -7.11
N GLU A 19 -12.84 6.20 -7.19
CA GLU A 19 -12.49 6.96 -5.99
C GLU A 19 -13.78 7.54 -5.40
N SER A 20 -14.26 6.99 -4.29
CA SER A 20 -15.24 7.68 -3.46
C SER A 20 -14.53 8.79 -2.66
N PRO A 21 -15.13 9.98 -2.50
CA PRO A 21 -14.55 11.02 -1.66
C PRO A 21 -14.62 10.53 -0.21
N ALA A 22 -13.51 9.98 0.29
CA ALA A 22 -13.39 9.63 1.69
C ALA A 22 -13.52 10.91 2.54
N GLN A 23 -14.26 10.84 3.65
CA GLN A 23 -14.28 11.92 4.63
C GLN A 23 -12.85 12.12 5.15
N VAL A 24 -12.23 13.25 4.79
CA VAL A 24 -10.86 13.55 5.23
C VAL A 24 -10.90 13.97 6.70
N LYS A 25 -10.38 13.12 7.58
CA LYS A 25 -10.22 13.39 9.00
C LYS A 25 -8.76 13.63 9.31
N TYR A 26 -8.44 14.82 9.82
CA TYR A 26 -7.11 15.16 10.29
C TYR A 26 -6.95 14.82 11.78
N SER A 27 -5.75 14.44 12.18
CA SER A 27 -5.35 14.30 13.59
C SER A 27 -3.90 14.69 13.75
N ARG A 28 -3.49 14.97 14.98
CA ARG A 28 -2.13 15.36 15.29
C ARG A 28 -1.19 14.17 15.20
N VAL A 29 0.01 14.40 14.66
CA VAL A 29 1.14 13.48 14.75
C VAL A 29 1.72 13.53 16.16
N ASN A 30 1.89 12.38 16.78
CA ASN A 30 2.60 12.28 18.05
C ASN A 30 4.10 12.07 17.78
N VAL A 31 4.95 12.77 18.52
CA VAL A 31 6.40 12.56 18.44
C VAL A 31 6.87 11.84 19.69
N ASP A 32 7.59 10.74 19.49
CA ASP A 32 8.26 9.98 20.55
C ASP A 32 9.74 9.79 20.18
N THR A 33 10.60 10.65 20.73
CA THR A 33 12.04 10.62 20.46
C THR A 33 12.74 9.38 21.04
N GLN A 34 12.05 8.60 21.88
CA GLN A 34 12.56 7.33 22.41
C GLN A 34 12.19 6.14 21.52
N LEU A 35 11.41 6.35 20.46
CA LEU A 35 11.11 5.33 19.47
C LEU A 35 12.38 4.92 18.73
N LYS A 36 12.96 3.80 19.17
CA LYS A 36 14.26 3.32 18.68
C LYS A 36 14.14 2.73 17.28
N ASP A 37 15.22 2.90 16.52
CA ASP A 37 15.37 2.38 15.16
C ASP A 37 15.82 0.90 15.11
N THR A 38 15.64 0.14 16.19
CA THR A 38 16.16 -1.24 16.35
C THR A 38 15.14 -2.31 15.93
N PHE A 39 14.22 -1.98 15.04
CA PHE A 39 13.23 -2.95 14.57
C PHE A 39 13.91 -4.03 13.74
N SER A 40 13.62 -5.30 14.02
CA SER A 40 14.31 -6.44 13.39
C SER A 40 13.75 -6.87 12.02
N PHE A 41 12.70 -6.21 11.52
CA PHE A 41 12.09 -6.58 10.24
C PHE A 41 12.83 -5.97 9.04
N ASP A 42 13.63 -4.93 9.25
CA ASP A 42 14.47 -4.30 8.22
C ASP A 42 15.59 -5.19 7.69
N GLN A 43 15.94 -6.25 8.43
CA GLN A 43 16.86 -7.29 8.01
C GLN A 43 16.16 -8.45 7.28
N GLN A 44 14.82 -8.41 7.18
CA GLN A 44 14.04 -9.32 6.34
C GLN A 44 13.84 -8.69 4.97
N TRP A 45 13.79 -9.53 3.94
CA TRP A 45 13.66 -9.09 2.56
C TRP A 45 12.96 -10.16 1.71
N ASP A 46 12.47 -9.73 0.55
CA ASP A 46 11.92 -10.59 -0.49
C ASP A 46 12.41 -10.09 -1.87
N TYR A 47 12.00 -10.75 -2.96
CA TYR A 47 12.21 -10.26 -4.31
C TYR A 47 10.93 -9.63 -4.88
N SER A 48 11.01 -9.07 -6.08
CA SER A 48 9.80 -8.69 -6.82
C SER A 48 8.87 -9.90 -6.99
N TRP A 49 7.57 -9.64 -7.05
CA TRP A 49 6.53 -10.68 -7.06
C TRP A 49 6.66 -11.69 -8.22
N ASP A 50 7.34 -11.31 -9.30
CA ASP A 50 7.58 -12.12 -10.49
C ASP A 50 8.91 -12.88 -10.46
N ILE A 51 9.67 -12.78 -9.38
CA ILE A 51 10.99 -13.40 -9.22
C ILE A 51 10.91 -14.52 -8.19
N PHE A 52 11.30 -15.72 -8.61
CA PHE A 52 11.34 -16.92 -7.78
C PHE A 52 12.77 -17.40 -7.65
N LYS A 53 13.16 -17.80 -6.43
CA LYS A 53 14.42 -18.47 -6.18
C LYS A 53 14.14 -19.94 -5.87
N ASP A 54 14.79 -20.85 -6.58
CA ASP A 54 14.81 -22.25 -6.21
C ASP A 54 15.79 -22.43 -5.03
N ASP A 55 15.27 -22.81 -3.87
CA ASP A 55 16.08 -22.98 -2.67
C ASP A 55 17.06 -24.17 -2.74
N SER A 56 16.81 -25.13 -3.63
CA SER A 56 17.65 -26.33 -3.79
C SER A 56 18.87 -26.08 -4.67
N THR A 57 18.72 -25.27 -5.71
CA THR A 57 19.80 -24.95 -6.69
C THR A 57 20.37 -23.55 -6.50
N GLY A 58 19.61 -22.64 -5.88
CA GLY A 58 19.92 -21.22 -5.75
C GLY A 58 19.62 -20.40 -7.00
N GLU A 59 19.08 -21.02 -8.06
CA GLU A 59 18.79 -20.36 -9.33
C GLU A 59 17.56 -19.46 -9.25
N PHE A 60 17.56 -18.39 -10.05
CA PHE A 60 16.47 -17.43 -10.15
C PHE A 60 15.69 -17.60 -11.44
N ILE A 61 14.36 -17.55 -11.33
CA ILE A 61 13.43 -17.67 -12.43
C ILE A 61 12.50 -16.45 -12.42
N LYS A 62 12.26 -15.89 -13.61
CA LYS A 62 11.29 -14.81 -13.81
C LYS A 62 10.00 -15.38 -14.37
N ALA A 63 8.85 -14.96 -13.84
CA ALA A 63 7.53 -15.42 -14.29
C ALA A 63 7.16 -14.92 -15.70
N SER A 64 7.80 -13.82 -16.13
CA SER A 64 7.59 -13.22 -17.45
C SER A 64 8.57 -13.77 -18.49
N ASP A 65 8.25 -13.62 -19.78
CA ASP A 65 9.14 -13.96 -20.90
C ASP A 65 10.36 -13.02 -21.04
N GLN A 66 10.48 -12.01 -20.19
CA GLN A 66 11.64 -11.10 -20.19
C GLN A 66 12.86 -11.78 -19.59
N PRO A 67 14.07 -11.51 -20.11
CA PRO A 67 15.30 -12.02 -19.51
C PRO A 67 15.46 -11.50 -18.08
N LEU A 68 16.02 -12.34 -17.22
CA LEU A 68 16.43 -11.94 -15.87
C LEU A 68 17.56 -10.91 -15.97
N VAL A 69 17.42 -9.77 -15.29
CA VAL A 69 18.45 -8.74 -15.18
C VAL A 69 18.94 -8.64 -13.73
N PRO A 70 20.17 -8.12 -13.48
CA PRO A 70 20.71 -8.02 -12.11
C PRO A 70 19.82 -7.26 -11.11
N ALA A 71 19.05 -6.28 -11.58
CA ALA A 71 18.13 -5.53 -10.74
C ALA A 71 16.96 -6.39 -10.21
N ASP A 72 16.59 -7.47 -10.91
CA ASP A 72 15.49 -8.36 -10.51
C ASP A 72 15.83 -9.16 -9.24
N THR A 73 17.12 -9.39 -8.99
CA THR A 73 17.60 -10.15 -7.83
C THR A 73 18.05 -9.24 -6.69
N ALA A 74 17.74 -7.95 -6.76
CA ALA A 74 17.98 -7.02 -5.66
C ALA A 74 17.02 -7.34 -4.49
N HIS A 75 17.58 -7.39 -3.27
CA HIS A 75 16.77 -7.59 -2.06
C HIS A 75 15.87 -6.40 -1.80
N LEU A 76 14.57 -6.67 -1.69
CA LEU A 76 13.56 -5.71 -1.24
C LEU A 76 13.39 -5.85 0.27
N PHE A 77 14.14 -5.04 1.02
CA PHE A 77 14.04 -5.04 2.49
C PHE A 77 12.68 -4.56 2.98
N PHE A 78 12.16 -5.21 4.01
CA PHE A 78 10.88 -4.83 4.59
C PHE A 78 11.03 -3.51 5.34
N THR A 79 10.12 -2.59 5.06
CA THR A 79 10.08 -1.25 5.65
C THR A 79 8.86 -1.04 6.54
N ALA A 80 8.01 -2.06 6.66
CA ALA A 80 6.88 -2.09 7.56
C ALA A 80 6.70 -3.48 8.17
N LYS A 81 6.09 -3.48 9.35
CA LYS A 81 5.50 -4.67 9.98
C LYS A 81 4.14 -4.27 10.48
N CYS A 82 3.19 -4.19 9.56
CA CYS A 82 1.84 -3.68 9.82
C CYS A 82 0.78 -4.73 9.51
N SER A 83 -0.09 -5.04 10.46
CA SER A 83 -1.22 -5.95 10.26
C SER A 83 -2.46 -5.19 9.77
N THR A 84 -3.25 -5.85 8.92
CA THR A 84 -4.62 -5.47 8.56
C THR A 84 -5.55 -6.69 8.68
N ASN A 85 -6.86 -6.45 8.75
CA ASN A 85 -7.90 -7.49 8.68
C ASN A 85 -8.76 -7.39 7.40
N VAL A 86 -8.32 -6.61 6.41
CA VAL A 86 -8.89 -6.61 5.07
C VAL A 86 -8.63 -7.98 4.43
N GLN A 87 -9.59 -8.52 3.66
CA GLN A 87 -9.47 -9.80 2.96
C GLN A 87 -9.09 -11.02 3.84
N GLY A 88 -9.54 -11.08 5.09
CA GLY A 88 -9.18 -12.17 6.01
C GLY A 88 -7.92 -11.91 6.83
N GLY A 89 -7.23 -10.80 6.54
CA GLY A 89 -6.10 -10.29 7.28
C GLY A 89 -4.76 -10.83 6.82
N TYR A 90 -3.77 -9.96 6.88
CA TYR A 90 -2.41 -10.21 6.42
C TYR A 90 -1.46 -9.14 6.97
N GLU A 91 -0.16 -9.38 6.83
CA GLU A 91 0.89 -8.42 7.15
C GLU A 91 1.25 -7.60 5.92
N ILE A 92 1.53 -6.33 6.12
CA ILE A 92 2.03 -5.38 5.14
C ILE A 92 3.49 -5.15 5.43
N ARG A 93 4.33 -5.58 4.49
CA ARG A 93 5.79 -5.59 4.63
C ARG A 93 6.47 -4.31 4.16
N TYR A 94 5.79 -3.50 3.35
CA TYR A 94 6.39 -2.30 2.77
C TYR A 94 5.60 -1.04 3.13
N CYS A 95 6.36 -0.02 3.52
CA CYS A 95 5.95 1.37 3.60
C CYS A 95 6.94 2.20 2.80
N PHE A 96 6.47 2.92 1.80
CA PHE A 96 7.26 3.88 1.03
C PHE A 96 6.99 5.28 1.57
N ALA A 97 8.03 6.10 1.69
CA ALA A 97 7.90 7.48 2.12
C ALA A 97 8.38 8.42 1.04
N ASP A 98 7.48 9.28 0.56
CA ASP A 98 7.78 10.27 -0.46
C ASP A 98 7.54 11.68 0.08
N LYS A 99 8.48 12.57 -0.19
CA LYS A 99 8.36 14.00 0.09
C LYS A 99 7.76 14.71 -1.12
N ASP A 100 6.70 15.48 -0.90
CA ASP A 100 6.03 16.34 -1.89
C ASP A 100 5.98 17.77 -1.33
N GLY A 101 7.00 18.57 -1.67
CA GLY A 101 7.21 19.87 -1.04
C GLY A 101 7.53 19.73 0.46
N SER A 102 6.68 20.29 1.33
CA SER A 102 6.76 20.13 2.78
C SER A 102 5.94 18.95 3.31
N ASP A 103 5.11 18.33 2.47
CA ASP A 103 4.25 17.22 2.86
C ASP A 103 5.01 15.90 2.71
N ILE A 104 4.67 14.93 3.55
CA ILE A 104 5.17 13.55 3.44
C ILE A 104 3.98 12.63 3.18
N VAL A 105 4.15 11.70 2.24
CA VAL A 105 3.19 10.65 1.97
C VAL A 105 3.80 9.31 2.34
N LEU A 106 3.17 8.60 3.27
CA LEU A 106 3.49 7.21 3.56
C LEU A 106 2.51 6.31 2.81
N THR A 107 3.04 5.43 1.98
CA THR A 107 2.27 4.47 1.17
C THR A 107 2.57 3.06 1.66
N PHE A 108 1.55 2.40 2.20
CA PHE A 108 1.63 1.04 2.71
C PHE A 108 1.09 0.07 1.67
N SER A 109 1.87 -0.94 1.30
CA SER A 109 1.46 -2.01 0.40
C SER A 109 2.25 -3.29 0.67
N ASP A 110 1.67 -4.46 0.38
CA ASP A 110 2.36 -5.74 0.60
C ASP A 110 3.11 -6.26 -0.65
N GLY A 111 2.99 -5.54 -1.79
CA GLY A 111 3.69 -5.88 -3.03
C GLY A 111 3.19 -7.15 -3.74
N LEU A 112 2.25 -7.91 -3.16
CA LEU A 112 1.68 -9.11 -3.75
C LEU A 112 0.49 -8.79 -4.67
N PRO A 113 0.41 -9.38 -5.88
CA PRO A 113 -0.68 -9.15 -6.83
C PRO A 113 -2.08 -9.49 -6.28
N GLY A 114 -2.17 -10.46 -5.35
CA GLY A 114 -3.42 -10.86 -4.71
C GLY A 114 -3.88 -9.97 -3.55
N TYR A 115 -2.97 -9.13 -3.03
CA TYR A 115 -3.19 -8.27 -1.85
C TYR A 115 -2.78 -6.83 -2.17
N ALA A 116 -3.44 -6.26 -3.18
CA ALA A 116 -3.11 -4.94 -3.70
C ALA A 116 -3.79 -3.79 -2.92
N SER A 117 -4.31 -4.04 -1.71
CA SER A 117 -4.84 -2.93 -0.92
C SER A 117 -3.71 -2.01 -0.49
N GLU A 118 -3.91 -0.73 -0.71
CA GLU A 118 -2.95 0.32 -0.40
C GLU A 118 -3.53 1.20 0.70
N TYR A 119 -2.65 1.74 1.54
CA TYR A 119 -3.06 2.71 2.55
C TYR A 119 -2.13 3.91 2.50
N TYR A 120 -2.74 5.09 2.52
CA TYR A 120 -2.01 6.34 2.42
C TYR A 120 -2.16 7.13 3.70
N ILE A 121 -1.04 7.59 4.24
CA ILE A 121 -0.99 8.59 5.29
C ILE A 121 -0.37 9.85 4.70
N TYR A 122 -1.12 10.95 4.72
CA TYR A 122 -0.66 12.25 4.27
C TYR A 122 -0.32 13.10 5.49
N ILE A 123 0.96 13.41 5.69
CA ILE A 123 1.46 14.23 6.79
C ILE A 123 1.66 15.65 6.27
N LYS A 124 1.07 16.63 6.97
CA LYS A 124 1.13 18.06 6.67
C LYS A 124 1.41 18.83 7.95
N GLY A 125 2.65 19.26 8.12
CA GLY A 125 3.11 19.87 9.37
C GLY A 125 2.96 18.89 10.55
N ASP A 126 2.26 19.32 11.60
CA ASP A 126 2.00 18.51 12.80
C ASP A 126 0.72 17.66 12.71
N SER A 127 0.08 17.63 11.54
CA SER A 127 -1.18 16.93 11.30
C SER A 127 -1.04 15.85 10.24
N PHE A 128 -1.92 14.86 10.28
CA PHE A 128 -2.00 13.84 9.24
C PHE A 128 -3.43 13.42 8.96
N SER A 129 -3.67 12.93 7.75
CA SER A 129 -4.90 12.25 7.36
C SER A 129 -4.60 10.86 6.80
N PHE A 130 -5.63 10.02 6.70
CA PHE A 130 -5.52 8.66 6.21
C PHE A 130 -6.56 8.37 5.13
N LYS A 131 -6.14 7.71 4.05
CA LYS A 131 -6.99 7.25 2.96
C LYS A 131 -6.71 5.77 2.71
N PRO A 132 -7.65 4.86 3.00
CA PRO A 132 -7.52 3.46 2.59
C PRO A 132 -7.95 3.31 1.12
N ARG A 133 -7.34 2.34 0.44
CA ARG A 133 -7.73 1.88 -0.88
C ARG A 133 -7.69 0.35 -0.88
N THR A 134 -8.80 -0.28 -0.53
CA THR A 134 -8.89 -1.74 -0.54
C THR A 134 -9.13 -2.27 -1.95
N ILE A 135 -8.41 -3.31 -2.33
CA ILE A 135 -8.59 -4.01 -3.61
C ILE A 135 -9.08 -5.42 -3.31
N TYR A 136 -10.14 -5.85 -4.01
CA TYR A 136 -10.72 -7.18 -3.88
C TYR A 136 -10.58 -7.95 -5.21
N PRO A 137 -10.35 -9.27 -5.17
CA PRO A 137 -10.17 -10.08 -6.38
C PRO A 137 -11.48 -10.27 -7.17
N ALA A 138 -12.63 -10.08 -6.54
CA ALA A 138 -13.93 -10.15 -7.23
C ALA A 138 -14.32 -8.77 -7.77
N PRO A 139 -14.82 -8.67 -9.02
CA PRO A 139 -15.34 -7.41 -9.54
C PRO A 139 -16.55 -6.98 -8.70
N PRO A 140 -16.67 -5.68 -8.37
CA PRO A 140 -17.81 -5.18 -7.62
C PRO A 140 -19.11 -5.46 -8.39
N MET A 141 -20.20 -5.71 -7.66
CA MET A 141 -21.52 -5.81 -8.29
C MET A 141 -21.83 -4.50 -9.03
N ARG A 142 -22.60 -4.56 -10.12
CA ARG A 142 -22.96 -3.35 -10.88
C ARG A 142 -23.67 -2.34 -9.98
N GLY A 143 -23.07 -1.15 -9.83
CA GLY A 143 -23.60 -0.08 -8.98
C GLY A 143 -23.24 -0.19 -7.50
N GLU A 144 -22.44 -1.19 -7.12
CA GLU A 144 -21.82 -1.25 -5.81
C GLU A 144 -20.89 -0.05 -5.61
N LYS A 145 -20.94 0.53 -4.42
CA LYS A 145 -20.10 1.64 -4.00
C LYS A 145 -19.46 1.29 -2.67
N THR A 146 -18.15 1.50 -2.59
CA THR A 146 -17.39 1.40 -1.35
C THR A 146 -17.00 2.79 -0.90
N SER A 147 -17.27 3.08 0.37
CA SER A 147 -16.83 4.31 1.03
C SER A 147 -16.21 3.98 2.37
N TYR A 148 -15.43 4.91 2.93
CA TYR A 148 -14.70 4.68 4.16
C TYR A 148 -14.99 5.78 5.18
N ARG A 149 -15.10 5.39 6.45
CA ARG A 149 -15.23 6.30 7.58
C ARG A 149 -14.19 6.00 8.64
N ILE A 150 -13.31 6.96 8.91
CA ILE A 150 -12.23 6.81 9.89
C ILE A 150 -12.79 6.93 11.31
N THR A 151 -12.65 5.88 12.10
CA THR A 151 -13.17 5.82 13.48
C THR A 151 -12.09 6.13 14.50
N LYS A 152 -10.84 5.73 14.23
CA LYS A 152 -9.66 5.99 15.07
C LYS A 152 -8.43 6.23 14.19
N GLN A 153 -7.60 7.18 14.56
CA GLN A 153 -6.29 7.37 13.93
C GLN A 153 -5.25 7.81 14.97
N LYS A 154 -4.10 7.14 14.95
CA LYS A 154 -2.92 7.48 15.74
C LYS A 154 -1.69 7.25 14.85
N LEU A 155 -0.84 8.26 14.77
CA LEU A 155 0.48 8.17 14.15
C LEU A 155 1.50 8.65 15.18
N VAL A 156 2.50 7.82 15.46
CA VAL A 156 3.65 8.17 16.29
C VAL A 156 4.89 8.13 15.41
N LEU A 157 5.68 9.19 15.40
CA LEU A 157 6.94 9.29 14.67
C LEU A 157 8.08 9.56 15.64
N ASN A 158 9.31 9.17 15.28
CA ASN A 158 10.48 9.43 16.12
C ASN A 158 10.93 10.90 16.13
N ARG A 159 10.45 11.70 15.16
CA ARG A 159 10.72 13.14 15.04
C ARG A 159 9.57 13.82 14.26
N ASP A 160 9.52 15.14 14.32
CA ASP A 160 8.54 15.99 13.63
C ASP A 160 8.97 16.43 12.22
N VAL A 161 10.28 16.59 12.00
CA VAL A 161 10.84 17.07 10.74
C VAL A 161 11.79 16.03 10.15
N TYR A 162 11.67 15.83 8.83
CA TYR A 162 12.53 14.93 8.06
C TYR A 162 13.10 15.61 6.81
N SER A 163 14.40 15.39 6.60
CA SER A 163 15.12 15.69 5.37
C SER A 163 15.13 14.49 4.42
N GLU A 164 15.42 14.73 3.14
CA GLU A 164 15.58 13.66 2.16
C GLU A 164 16.70 12.70 2.59
N GLY A 165 16.47 11.39 2.39
CA GLY A 165 17.39 10.33 2.79
C GLY A 165 17.29 9.92 4.26
N GLU A 166 16.63 10.71 5.11
CA GLU A 166 16.45 10.33 6.51
C GLU A 166 15.46 9.18 6.68
N ILE A 167 15.71 8.35 7.71
CA ILE A 167 14.84 7.23 8.04
C ILE A 167 13.67 7.71 8.91
N ILE A 168 12.46 7.50 8.41
CA ILE A 168 11.22 7.62 9.17
C ILE A 168 11.02 6.35 9.98
N VAL A 169 10.97 6.50 11.30
CA VAL A 169 10.67 5.43 12.25
C VAL A 169 9.36 5.79 12.93
N GLY A 170 8.41 4.87 12.97
CA GLY A 170 7.07 5.19 13.43
C GLY A 170 6.21 4.01 13.82
N TYR A 171 5.04 4.33 14.38
CA TYR A 171 3.96 3.41 14.67
C TYR A 171 2.62 3.99 14.21
N VAL A 172 1.83 3.18 13.53
CA VAL A 172 0.48 3.50 13.08
C VAL A 172 -0.53 2.63 13.84
N ASP A 173 -1.65 3.23 14.24
CA ASP A 173 -2.83 2.50 14.71
C ASP A 173 -4.10 3.22 14.25
N ILE A 174 -4.66 2.71 13.16
CA ILE A 174 -5.81 3.28 12.49
C ILE A 174 -6.92 2.24 12.45
N SER A 175 -8.14 2.67 12.71
CA SER A 175 -9.35 1.87 12.54
C SER A 175 -10.38 2.65 11.73
N PHE A 176 -11.06 1.95 10.83
CA PHE A 176 -12.01 2.55 9.91
C PHE A 176 -13.16 1.58 9.62
N LEU A 177 -14.27 2.12 9.17
CA LEU A 177 -15.39 1.34 8.65
C LEU A 177 -15.34 1.41 7.13
N GLU A 178 -15.25 0.25 6.50
CA GLU A 178 -15.58 0.08 5.10
C GLU A 178 -17.09 -0.10 4.97
N ILE A 179 -17.71 0.75 4.16
CA ILE A 179 -19.17 0.80 3.98
C ILE A 179 -19.44 0.46 2.52
N VAL A 180 -20.03 -0.71 2.30
CA VAL A 180 -20.38 -1.22 0.97
C VAL A 180 -21.89 -1.08 0.78
N SER A 181 -22.30 -0.43 -0.30
CA SER A 181 -23.70 -0.26 -0.68
C SER A 181 -23.92 -0.72 -2.11
N ALA A 182 -24.92 -1.58 -2.33
CA ALA A 182 -25.33 -2.03 -3.66
C ALA A 182 -26.84 -1.83 -3.87
N PRO A 183 -27.32 -1.56 -5.11
CA PRO A 183 -28.72 -1.34 -5.38
C PRO A 183 -29.59 -2.53 -4.95
N GLY A 184 -30.66 -2.29 -4.18
CA GLY A 184 -31.55 -3.35 -3.71
C GLY A 184 -31.00 -4.21 -2.57
N HIS A 185 -29.79 -3.91 -2.07
CA HIS A 185 -29.17 -4.61 -0.95
C HIS A 185 -29.01 -3.69 0.27
N LYS A 186 -28.98 -4.28 1.46
CA LYS A 186 -28.66 -3.54 2.69
C LYS A 186 -27.20 -3.09 2.63
N THR A 187 -26.93 -1.87 3.07
CA THR A 187 -25.58 -1.40 3.32
C THR A 187 -24.91 -2.29 4.37
N VAL A 188 -23.72 -2.79 4.04
CA VAL A 188 -22.90 -3.60 4.96
C VAL A 188 -21.73 -2.76 5.43
N GLN A 189 -21.37 -2.91 6.71
CA GLN A 189 -20.22 -2.23 7.30
C GLN A 189 -19.23 -3.25 7.82
N HIS A 190 -17.96 -3.09 7.43
CA HIS A 190 -16.87 -3.94 7.86
C HIS A 190 -15.88 -3.10 8.70
N PRO A 191 -15.71 -3.41 10.00
CA PRO A 191 -14.65 -2.81 10.80
C PRO A 191 -13.28 -3.29 10.32
N ARG A 192 -12.43 -2.35 9.93
CA ARG A 192 -11.09 -2.58 9.43
C ARG A 192 -10.02 -1.85 10.24
N TYR A 193 -8.77 -2.30 10.13
CA TYR A 193 -7.63 -1.62 10.75
C TYR A 193 -6.36 -1.70 9.91
N LEU A 194 -5.44 -0.79 10.19
CA LEU A 194 -4.03 -0.84 9.83
C LEU A 194 -3.22 -0.53 11.09
N ARG A 195 -2.36 -1.45 11.53
CA ARG A 195 -1.62 -1.28 12.79
C ARG A 195 -0.22 -1.87 12.71
N GLY A 196 0.78 -1.13 13.16
CA GLY A 196 2.12 -1.66 13.28
C GLY A 196 3.21 -0.62 13.14
N TYR A 197 4.43 -1.11 12.89
CA TYR A 197 5.63 -0.30 12.87
C TYR A 197 6.10 -0.02 11.46
N ILE A 198 6.76 1.13 11.29
CA ILE A 198 7.42 1.53 10.04
C ILE A 198 8.87 1.91 10.30
N LYS A 199 9.72 1.60 9.31
CA LYS A 199 11.11 2.01 9.20
C LYS A 199 11.43 2.17 7.71
N THR A 200 11.39 3.40 7.20
CA THR A 200 11.48 3.64 5.76
C THR A 200 12.29 4.89 5.43
N PRO A 201 13.17 4.87 4.41
CA PRO A 201 13.88 6.06 3.96
C PRO A 201 12.93 7.04 3.26
N LEU A 202 13.04 8.33 3.59
CA LEU A 202 12.30 9.38 2.90
C LEU A 202 12.95 9.71 1.55
N LYS A 203 12.22 9.46 0.46
CA LYS A 203 12.63 9.77 -0.91
C LYS A 203 12.00 11.07 -1.38
N ASN A 204 12.61 11.70 -2.37
CA ASN A 204 12.03 12.85 -3.04
C ASN A 204 11.29 12.38 -4.29
N LYS A 205 9.99 12.70 -4.39
CA LYS A 205 9.11 12.25 -5.47
C LYS A 205 9.61 12.66 -6.86
N ASN A 206 10.42 13.72 -6.94
CA ASN A 206 10.97 14.25 -8.18
C ASN A 206 12.33 13.64 -8.61
N ASN A 207 12.90 12.72 -7.82
CA ASN A 207 14.14 12.02 -8.15
C ASN A 207 13.93 10.49 -8.12
N PRO A 208 13.40 9.90 -9.21
CA PRO A 208 13.30 8.44 -9.33
C PRO A 208 14.67 7.74 -9.52
N GLY A 209 15.77 8.50 -9.63
CA GLY A 209 17.09 8.01 -9.97
C GLY A 209 17.95 7.60 -8.79
N THR A 210 17.62 6.49 -8.13
CA THR A 210 18.57 5.56 -7.51
C THR A 210 17.79 4.31 -7.13
N GLN A 211 17.65 3.40 -8.10
CA GLN A 211 17.47 1.97 -7.88
C GLN A 211 18.69 1.28 -8.47
#